data_AF-A0A3R8USE9-F1
#
_entry.id   AF-A0A3R8USE9-F1
#
_cell.length_a   1.000
_cell.length_b   1.000
_cell.length_c   1.000
_cell.angle_alpha   90.00
_cell.angle_beta   90.00
_cell.angle_gamma   90.00
#
_symmetry.space_group_name_H-M   'P 1'
#
loop_
_entity.id
_entity.type
_entity.pdbx_description
1 polymer ?
#
loop_
_entity_poly.entity_id
_entity_poly.type
_entity_poly.pdbx_seq_one_letter_code
_entity_poly.pdbx_strand_id
1 'polypeptide(L)'
;MTASRFPEQALPSWRRAVLKVGSSLLAADGGGLSPRHALGLAQFVSAHVQAGREVVIVSSGAVAAGRAIVPRALEAGAAMAA
;
A
#
# COMPACT_ATOMS: atom_id res chain seq x y z
N MET A 1 18.53 -8.99 -13.29
CA MET A 1 17.35 -9.80 -13.65
C MET A 1 16.31 -8.85 -14.23
N THR A 2 16.04 -8.94 -15.53
CA THR A 2 14.97 -8.18 -16.19
C THR A 2 13.63 -8.81 -15.79
N ALA A 3 12.85 -8.12 -14.95
CA ALA A 3 11.51 -8.57 -14.60
C ALA A 3 10.69 -8.74 -15.90
N SER A 4 10.09 -9.91 -16.10
CA SER A 4 9.17 -10.14 -17.21
C SER A 4 8.04 -9.11 -17.12
N ARG A 5 7.90 -8.25 -18.14
CA ARG A 5 6.71 -7.40 -18.25
C ARG A 5 5.51 -8.31 -18.37
N PHE A 6 4.58 -8.22 -17.42
CA PHE A 6 3.26 -8.80 -17.60
C PHE A 6 2.61 -8.11 -18.82
N PRO A 7 2.11 -8.86 -19.82
CA PRO A 7 1.36 -8.25 -20.91
C PRO A 7 0.12 -7.57 -20.33
N GLU A 8 -0.21 -6.40 -20.86
CA GLU A 8 -1.43 -5.69 -20.47
C GLU A 8 -2.65 -6.56 -20.78
N GLN A 9 -3.58 -6.65 -19.83
CA GLN A 9 -4.83 -7.40 -19.97
C GLN A 9 -6.00 -6.47 -19.72
N ALA A 10 -6.92 -6.41 -20.68
CA ALA A 10 -8.18 -5.70 -20.50
C ALA A 10 -8.97 -6.36 -19.36
N LEU A 11 -9.41 -5.56 -18.39
CA LEU A 11 -10.30 -6.05 -17.35
C LEU A 11 -11.72 -6.22 -17.94
N PRO A 12 -12.41 -7.33 -17.65
CA PRO A 12 -13.81 -7.48 -18.02
C PRO A 12 -14.68 -6.41 -17.32
N SER A 13 -15.91 -6.22 -17.77
CA SER A 13 -16.87 -5.41 -17.02
C SER A 13 -17.06 -5.98 -15.60
N TRP A 14 -17.01 -5.13 -14.58
CA TRP A 14 -17.11 -5.56 -13.18
C TRP A 14 -17.87 -4.54 -12.34
N ARG A 15 -18.71 -5.04 -11.41
CA ARG A 15 -19.43 -4.23 -10.43
C ARG A 15 -18.65 -4.05 -9.13
N ARG A 16 -18.03 -5.14 -8.65
CA ARG A 16 -17.18 -5.19 -7.46
C ARG A 16 -15.86 -5.88 -7.77
N ALA A 17 -14.76 -5.35 -7.24
CA ALA A 17 -13.44 -5.96 -7.37
C ALA A 17 -12.65 -5.90 -6.06
N VAL A 18 -11.69 -6.82 -5.90
CA VAL A 18 -10.70 -6.81 -4.83
C VAL A 18 -9.37 -6.32 -5.41
N LEU A 19 -8.86 -5.20 -4.90
CA LEU A 19 -7.56 -4.66 -5.23
C LEU A 19 -6.52 -5.14 -4.20
N LYS A 20 -5.73 -6.14 -4.57
CA LYS A 20 -4.60 -6.60 -3.74
C LYS A 20 -3.37 -5.72 -4.02
N VAL A 21 -2.82 -5.12 -2.98
CA VAL A 21 -1.57 -4.34 -3.07
C VAL A 21 -0.44 -5.06 -2.33
N GLY A 22 0.66 -5.34 -3.03
CA GLY A 22 1.83 -6.03 -2.49
C GLY A 22 2.78 -5.09 -1.73
N SER A 23 3.64 -5.67 -0.88
CA SER A 23 4.59 -4.91 -0.05
C SER A 23 5.58 -4.07 -0.86
N SER A 24 5.99 -4.55 -2.05
CA SER A 24 6.93 -3.83 -2.92
C SER A 24 6.41 -2.51 -3.45
N LEU A 25 5.09 -2.30 -3.45
CA LEU A 25 4.45 -1.04 -3.84
C LEU A 25 4.24 -0.07 -2.66
N LEU A 26 4.37 -0.58 -1.43
CA LEU A 26 3.99 0.15 -0.21
C LEU A 26 5.16 0.38 0.74
N ALA A 27 6.16 -0.49 0.76
CA ALA A 27 7.31 -0.40 1.65
C ALA A 27 8.44 0.41 1.01
N ALA A 28 9.18 1.15 1.82
CA ALA A 28 10.44 1.77 1.41
C ALA A 28 11.62 0.80 1.64
N ASP A 29 12.69 0.95 0.86
CA ASP A 29 13.89 0.10 0.95
C ASP A 29 14.58 0.17 2.33
N GLY A 30 14.41 1.29 3.05
CA GLY A 30 14.96 1.52 4.40
C GLY A 30 14.01 1.19 5.57
N GLY A 31 12.85 0.59 5.30
CA GLY A 31 11.79 0.40 6.29
C GLY A 31 10.77 1.55 6.30
N GLY A 32 9.61 1.31 6.92
CA GLY A 32 8.47 2.23 6.81
C GLY A 32 7.69 2.08 5.49
N LEU A 33 6.66 2.92 5.35
CA LEU A 33 5.85 3.01 4.13
C LEU A 33 6.41 4.07 3.18
N SER A 34 6.21 3.86 1.88
CA SER A 34 6.59 4.78 0.81
C SER A 34 5.34 5.42 0.18
N PRO A 35 5.29 6.76 0.00
CA PRO A 35 4.18 7.41 -0.68
C PRO A 35 4.24 7.28 -2.20
N ARG A 36 5.34 6.73 -2.76
CA ARG A 36 5.65 6.72 -4.21
C ARG A 36 4.48 6.26 -5.09
N HIS A 37 3.75 5.23 -4.66
CA HIS A 37 2.63 4.66 -5.42
C HIS A 37 1.27 4.96 -4.77
N ALA A 38 1.25 5.58 -3.59
CA ALA A 38 0.02 5.77 -2.81
C ALA A 38 -1.00 6.65 -3.53
N LEU A 39 -0.56 7.76 -4.14
CA LEU A 39 -1.45 8.66 -4.87
C LEU A 39 -2.11 7.96 -6.07
N GLY A 40 -1.34 7.23 -6.87
CA GLY A 40 -1.88 6.51 -8.03
C GLY A 40 -2.89 5.43 -7.63
N LEU A 41 -2.61 4.69 -6.54
CA LEU A 41 -3.56 3.72 -5.99
C LEU A 41 -4.84 4.40 -5.49
N ALA A 42 -4.72 5.52 -4.78
CA ALA A 42 -5.88 6.28 -4.29
C ALA A 42 -6.73 6.86 -5.45
N GLN A 43 -6.07 7.38 -6.49
CA GLN A 43 -6.75 7.89 -7.68
C GLN A 43 -7.50 6.78 -8.43
N PHE A 44 -6.89 5.60 -8.59
CA PHE A 44 -7.55 4.44 -9.19
C PHE A 44 -8.81 4.05 -8.43
N VAL A 45 -8.71 3.91 -7.10
CA VAL A 45 -9.85 3.57 -6.23
C VAL A 45 -10.93 4.64 -6.35
N SER A 46 -10.56 5.92 -6.24
CA SER A 46 -11.48 7.04 -6.33
C SER A 46 -12.23 7.06 -7.66
N ALA A 47 -11.53 6.93 -8.79
CA ALA A 47 -12.15 6.93 -10.11
C ALA A 47 -13.19 5.82 -10.27
N HIS A 48 -12.90 4.62 -9.76
CA HIS A 48 -13.84 3.50 -9.84
C HIS A 48 -15.04 3.64 -8.88
N VAL A 49 -14.83 4.17 -7.69
CA VAL A 49 -15.93 4.49 -6.76
C VAL A 49 -16.85 5.56 -7.37
N GLN A 50 -16.30 6.63 -7.96
CA GLN A 50 -17.08 7.66 -8.64
C GLN A 50 -17.84 7.14 -9.86
N ALA A 51 -17.32 6.10 -10.52
CA ALA A 51 -18.01 5.39 -11.59
C ALA A 51 -19.08 4.40 -11.09
N GLY A 52 -19.43 4.42 -9.80
CA GLY A 52 -20.47 3.56 -9.20
C GLY A 52 -20.03 2.12 -8.96
N ARG A 53 -18.72 1.85 -8.93
CA ARG A 53 -18.17 0.51 -8.67
C ARG A 53 -17.73 0.36 -7.22
N GLU A 54 -17.65 -0.88 -6.77
CA GLU A 54 -17.28 -1.23 -5.40
C GLU A 54 -15.85 -1.80 -5.37
N VAL A 55 -14.97 -1.21 -4.55
CA VAL A 55 -13.57 -1.65 -4.44
C VAL A 55 -13.27 -2.09 -3.02
N VAL A 56 -12.85 -3.33 -2.84
CA VAL A 56 -12.30 -3.84 -1.57
C VAL A 56 -10.77 -3.82 -1.67
N ILE A 57 -10.10 -3.11 -0.77
CA ILE A 57 -8.64 -3.03 -0.75
C ILE A 57 -8.08 -4.10 0.20
N VAL A 58 -7.11 -4.88 -0.28
CA VAL A 58 -6.33 -5.82 0.55
C VAL A 58 -4.86 -5.42 0.51
N SER A 59 -4.46 -4.65 1.52
CA SER A 59 -3.12 -4.09 1.61
C SER A 59 -2.13 -5.03 2.30
N SER A 60 -0.88 -5.03 1.85
CA SER A 60 0.27 -5.50 2.63
C SER A 60 0.89 -4.31 3.41
N GLY A 61 2.12 -4.45 3.91
CA GLY A 61 2.93 -3.32 4.40
C GLY A 61 2.89 -3.10 5.92
N ALA A 62 2.05 -3.82 6.68
CA ALA A 62 1.96 -3.67 8.13
C ALA A 62 3.32 -3.84 8.85
N VAL A 63 4.12 -4.84 8.47
CA VAL A 63 5.46 -5.05 9.03
C VAL A 63 6.40 -3.88 8.69
N ALA A 64 6.36 -3.39 7.45
CA ALA A 64 7.18 -2.27 7.04
C ALA A 64 6.79 -0.99 7.80
N ALA A 65 5.48 -0.72 7.91
CA ALA A 65 4.95 0.39 8.71
C ALA A 65 5.40 0.31 10.18
N GLY A 66 5.28 -0.88 10.79
CA GLY A 66 5.70 -1.11 12.17
C GLY A 66 7.18 -0.82 12.41
N ARG A 67 8.06 -1.18 11.46
CA ARG A 67 9.51 -0.90 11.57
C ARG A 67 9.85 0.59 11.71
N ALA A 68 9.02 1.49 11.18
CA ALA A 68 9.23 2.93 11.36
C ALA A 68 8.67 3.49 12.68
N ILE A 69 7.73 2.78 13.31
CA ILE A 69 7.03 3.23 14.52
C ILE A 69 7.70 2.68 15.78
N VAL A 70 8.04 1.39 15.78
CA VAL A 70 8.54 0.68 16.97
C VAL A 70 9.79 1.33 17.59
N PRO A 71 10.84 1.71 16.84
CA PRO A 71 12.00 2.39 17.42
C PRO A 71 11.64 3.69 18.15
N ARG A 72 10.76 4.51 17.55
CA ARG A 72 10.31 5.78 18.14
C ARG A 72 9.51 5.58 19.42
N ALA A 73 8.69 4.53 19.48
CA ALA A 73 7.92 4.20 20.67
C ALA A 73 8.82 3.79 21.85
N LEU A 74 9.93 3.08 21.57
CA LEU A 74 10.91 2.71 22.59
C LEU A 74 11.68 3.93 23.12
N GLU A 75 12.08 4.86 22.25
CA GLU A 75 12.70 6.12 22.67
C GLU A 75 11.76 6.98 23.54
N ALA A 76 10.49 7.10 23.15
CA ALA A 76 9.49 7.82 23.94
C ALA A 76 9.24 7.19 25.32
N GLY A 77 9.22 5.85 25.40
CA GLY A 77 9.09 5.14 26.67
C GLY A 77 10.31 5.32 27.58
N ALA A 78 11.52 5.33 27.02
CA ALA A 78 12.74 5.59 27.78
C ALA A 78 12.81 7.02 28.33
N ALA A 79 12.34 8.01 27.56
CA ALA A 79 12.26 9.41 28.01
C ALA A 79 11.22 9.65 29.11
N MET A 80 10.15 8.85 29.18
CA MET A 80 9.17 8.92 30.27
C MET A 80 9.64 8.26 31.59
N ALA A 81 10.62 7.36 31.52
CA ALA A 81 11.15 6.63 32.67
C ALA A 81 12.33 7.34 33.36
N ALA A 82 12.83 8.44 32.78
CA ALA A 82 13.91 9.28 33.31
C ALA A 82 13.34 10.53 33.99
#